data_AF-V4VTV2-F1
#
_entry.id   AF-V4VTV2-F1
#
_cell.length_a   1.000
_cell.length_b   1.000
_cell.length_c   1.000
_cell.angle_alpha   90.00
_cell.angle_beta   90.00
_cell.angle_gamma   90.00
#
_symmetry.space_group_name_H-M   'P 1'
#
loop_
_entity.id
_entity.type
_entity.pdbx_description
1 polymer ?
#
loop_
_entity_poly.entity_id
_entity_poly.type
_entity_poly.pdbx_seq_one_letter_code
_entity_poly.pdbx_strand_id
1 'polypeptide(L)'
;MPLMLGSCKEVVISDDEMVILGGAGSQSAIEERHSQLRSAIELSTSGYEVKLLKQRLHYLSNTAAVFKVGPCKLPDKLNGARLTLEAVKRTMDQKIGPGAGIALLHVSKELDKLQSANVGANISIKLFQHALKVPVFTIASSAGFDGSFVVKKLLEQDNFDLGYDPIKCEYVDVMKSGICDPVETLIYELYHIASRVGSGCWACHYHREELKLYPNKWTTGHCNPINH
;
A
#
# COMPACT_ATOMS: atom_id res chain seq x y z
N MET A 1 49.79 0.55 -9.13
CA MET A 1 48.93 -0.04 -8.09
C MET A 1 47.56 -0.24 -8.68
N PRO A 2 47.01 -1.46 -8.77
CA PRO A 2 45.61 -1.61 -9.15
C PRO A 2 44.76 -0.93 -8.09
N LEU A 3 43.79 -0.13 -8.53
CA LEU A 3 42.86 0.61 -7.69
C LEU A 3 42.09 -0.40 -6.81
N MET A 4 42.16 -0.26 -5.47
CA MET A 4 41.42 -1.08 -4.50
C MET A 4 39.91 -0.80 -4.58
N LEU A 5 39.26 -1.20 -5.67
CA LEU A 5 37.82 -1.08 -5.87
C LEU A 5 37.19 -2.47 -5.94
N GLY A 6 36.02 -2.61 -5.31
CA GLY A 6 35.18 -3.79 -5.49
C GLY A 6 34.52 -3.79 -6.87
N SER A 7 34.17 -4.98 -7.38
CA SER A 7 33.41 -5.14 -8.62
C SER A 7 32.10 -5.87 -8.36
N CYS A 8 31.09 -5.52 -9.15
CA CYS A 8 29.77 -6.12 -9.14
C CYS A 8 29.21 -6.18 -10.58
N LYS A 9 28.18 -7.00 -10.78
CA LYS A 9 27.58 -7.19 -12.10
C LYS A 9 26.59 -6.09 -12.46
N GLU A 10 25.75 -5.72 -11.51
CA GLU A 10 24.67 -4.75 -11.71
C GLU A 10 24.37 -4.02 -10.41
N VAL A 11 24.01 -2.74 -10.52
CA VAL A 11 23.62 -1.89 -9.40
C VAL A 11 22.32 -1.21 -9.77
N VAL A 12 21.29 -1.39 -8.94
CA VAL A 12 19.98 -0.75 -9.09
C VAL A 12 19.85 0.28 -7.97
N ILE A 13 19.53 1.52 -8.33
CA ILE A 13 19.38 2.64 -7.39
C ILE A 13 17.96 3.17 -7.53
N SER A 14 17.25 3.22 -6.40
CA SER A 14 15.94 3.85 -6.21
C SER A 14 16.09 5.04 -5.24
N ASP A 15 15.03 5.82 -5.03
CA ASP A 15 15.08 6.99 -4.13
C ASP A 15 15.39 6.60 -2.68
N ASP A 16 14.87 5.46 -2.21
CA ASP A 16 15.02 5.00 -0.83
C ASP A 16 16.01 3.83 -0.65
N GLU A 17 16.34 3.12 -1.72
CA GLU A 17 17.12 1.87 -1.64
C GLU A 17 18.16 1.71 -2.77
N MET A 18 19.26 1.02 -2.45
CA MET A 18 20.30 0.66 -3.41
C MET A 18 20.57 -0.85 -3.30
N VAL A 19 20.49 -1.53 -4.44
CA VAL A 19 20.66 -2.99 -4.54
C VAL A 19 21.87 -3.29 -5.43
N ILE A 20 22.84 -4.03 -4.89
CA ILE A 20 24.03 -4.48 -5.62
C ILE A 20 23.87 -5.98 -5.92
N LEU A 21 23.91 -6.34 -7.20
CA LEU A 21 23.73 -7.70 -7.68
C LEU A 21 25.04 -8.28 -8.23
N GLY A 22 25.34 -9.51 -7.83
CA GLY A 22 26.49 -10.28 -8.35
C GLY A 22 27.85 -9.65 -8.03
N GLY A 23 28.13 -9.39 -6.74
CA GLY A 23 29.46 -8.94 -6.29
C GLY A 23 30.55 -10.00 -6.52
N ALA A 24 31.76 -9.58 -6.85
CA ALA A 24 32.90 -10.46 -7.13
C ALA A 24 33.70 -10.89 -5.87
N GLY A 25 33.11 -10.78 -4.68
CA GLY A 25 33.75 -11.21 -3.44
C GLY A 25 33.88 -12.74 -3.37
N SER A 26 34.94 -13.24 -2.72
CA SER A 26 35.06 -14.67 -2.46
C SER A 26 34.06 -15.11 -1.39
N GLN A 27 33.48 -16.30 -1.58
CA GLN A 27 32.55 -16.88 -0.60
C GLN A 27 33.20 -17.03 0.79
N SER A 28 34.50 -17.34 0.83
CA SER A 28 35.28 -17.43 2.07
C SER A 28 35.33 -16.12 2.86
N ALA A 29 35.49 -14.98 2.17
CA ALA A 29 35.54 -13.67 2.83
C ALA A 29 34.17 -13.26 3.41
N ILE A 30 33.08 -13.67 2.73
CA ILE A 30 31.72 -13.45 3.20
C ILE A 30 31.45 -14.28 4.46
N GLU A 31 31.84 -15.55 4.47
CA GLU A 31 31.69 -16.45 5.63
C GLU A 31 32.52 -15.99 6.83
N GLU A 32 33.76 -15.55 6.59
CA GLU A 32 34.60 -14.94 7.63
C GLU A 32 33.89 -13.72 8.25
N ARG A 33 33.30 -12.86 7.40
CA ARG A 33 32.55 -11.69 7.87
C ARG A 33 31.29 -12.08 8.66
N HIS A 34 30.59 -13.15 8.27
CA HIS A 34 29.48 -13.71 9.04
C HIS A 34 29.93 -14.15 10.44
N SER A 35 31.06 -14.86 10.54
CA SER A 35 31.60 -15.29 11.82
C SER A 35 31.95 -14.10 12.71
N GLN A 36 32.64 -13.09 12.16
CA GLN A 36 33.00 -11.88 12.89
C GLN A 36 31.75 -11.15 13.43
N LEU A 37 30.69 -11.02 12.62
CA LEU A 37 29.46 -10.35 13.04
C LEU A 37 28.70 -11.13 14.11
N ARG A 38 28.67 -12.47 14.04
CA ARG A 38 28.06 -13.31 15.09
C ARG A 38 28.77 -13.14 16.42
N SER A 39 30.10 -13.21 16.43
CA SER A 39 30.89 -12.99 17.65
C SER A 39 30.70 -11.57 18.20
N ALA A 40 30.61 -10.55 17.35
CA ALA A 40 30.35 -9.18 17.77
C ALA A 40 28.96 -8.99 18.42
N ILE A 41 27.95 -9.75 17.97
CA ILE A 41 26.61 -9.73 18.58
C ILE A 41 26.65 -10.32 19.99
N GLU A 42 27.40 -11.41 20.20
CA GLU A 42 27.51 -12.08 21.50
C GLU A 42 28.27 -11.23 22.54
N LEU A 43 29.26 -10.45 22.08
CA LEU A 43 30.06 -9.58 22.94
C LEU A 43 29.41 -8.23 23.27
N SER A 44 28.40 -7.81 22.49
CA SER A 44 27.74 -6.51 22.70
C SER A 44 26.66 -6.59 23.77
N THR A 45 26.70 -5.64 24.70
CA THR A 45 25.73 -5.51 25.80
C THR A 45 24.64 -4.48 25.52
N SER A 46 24.77 -3.68 24.46
CA SER A 46 23.82 -2.65 24.07
C SER A 46 22.76 -3.21 23.12
N GLY A 47 21.48 -3.14 23.53
CA GLY A 47 20.37 -3.59 22.69
C GLY A 47 20.29 -2.85 21.33
N TYR A 48 20.75 -1.61 21.27
CA TYR A 48 20.82 -0.83 20.03
C TYR A 48 21.89 -1.37 19.07
N GLU A 49 23.10 -1.66 19.57
CA GLU A 49 24.19 -2.22 18.76
C GLU A 49 23.85 -3.63 18.26
N VAL A 50 23.29 -4.47 19.14
CA VAL A 50 22.80 -5.80 18.77
C VAL A 50 21.78 -5.71 17.63
N LYS A 51 20.87 -4.72 17.65
CA LYS A 51 19.92 -4.50 16.56
C LYS A 51 20.62 -4.14 15.26
N LEU A 52 21.57 -3.21 15.27
CA LEU A 52 22.31 -2.79 14.07
C LEU A 52 23.17 -3.93 13.48
N LEU A 53 23.83 -4.70 14.33
CA LEU A 53 24.64 -5.86 13.91
C LEU A 53 23.77 -6.96 13.32
N LYS A 54 22.60 -7.24 13.91
CA LYS A 54 21.62 -8.17 13.34
C LYS A 54 21.11 -7.71 11.98
N GLN A 55 20.84 -6.42 11.79
CA GLN A 55 20.47 -5.88 10.48
C GLN A 55 21.57 -6.08 9.45
N ARG A 56 22.83 -5.76 9.79
CA ARG A 56 23.98 -6.00 8.90
C ARG A 56 24.15 -7.48 8.54
N LEU A 57 24.02 -8.37 9.53
CA LEU A 57 24.09 -9.81 9.32
C LEU A 57 22.97 -10.27 8.36
N HIS A 58 21.76 -9.74 8.50
CA HIS A 58 20.65 -10.04 7.62
C HIS A 58 20.91 -9.60 6.18
N TYR A 59 21.43 -8.39 5.96
CA TYR A 59 21.79 -7.93 4.61
C TYR A 59 22.89 -8.76 3.95
N LEU A 60 23.84 -9.32 4.72
CA LEU A 60 24.87 -10.22 4.20
C LEU A 60 24.34 -11.64 3.93
N SER A 61 23.41 -12.13 4.76
CA SER A 61 22.76 -13.43 4.57
C SER A 61 21.75 -13.44 3.43
N ASN A 62 21.11 -12.29 3.15
CA ASN A 62 20.08 -12.20 2.13
C ASN A 62 20.71 -12.32 0.74
N THR A 63 20.46 -13.47 0.12
CA THR A 63 20.78 -13.69 -1.28
C THR A 63 19.70 -13.02 -2.14
N ALA A 64 20.11 -12.15 -3.05
CA ALA A 64 19.20 -11.52 -4.00
C ALA A 64 18.81 -12.53 -5.09
N ALA A 65 17.52 -12.84 -5.20
CA ALA A 65 16.98 -13.66 -6.29
C ALA A 65 16.54 -12.76 -7.45
N VAL A 66 17.09 -13.00 -8.64
CA VAL A 66 16.72 -12.27 -9.87
C VAL A 66 15.78 -13.14 -10.70
N PHE A 67 14.52 -12.73 -10.80
CA PHE A 67 13.52 -13.38 -11.67
C PHE A 67 13.69 -12.88 -13.10
N LYS A 68 14.26 -13.71 -13.98
CA LYS A 68 14.35 -13.41 -15.41
C LYS A 68 13.09 -13.87 -16.12
N VAL A 69 12.27 -12.91 -16.52
CA VAL A 69 11.15 -13.16 -17.44
C VAL A 69 11.72 -13.23 -18.85
N GLY A 70 11.42 -14.31 -19.58
CA GLY A 70 11.84 -14.45 -20.98
C GLY A 70 11.28 -13.33 -21.88
N PRO A 71 11.75 -13.21 -23.13
CA PRO A 71 11.28 -12.17 -24.03
C PRO A 71 9.76 -12.29 -24.22
N CYS A 72 9.03 -11.33 -23.67
CA CYS A 72 7.57 -11.26 -23.78
C CYS A 72 7.21 -10.20 -24.82
N LYS A 73 6.46 -10.59 -25.85
CA LYS A 73 6.00 -9.67 -26.90
C LYS A 73 4.99 -8.62 -26.38
N LEU A 74 4.41 -8.85 -25.20
CA LEU A 74 3.35 -8.02 -24.63
C LEU A 74 3.86 -7.36 -23.34
N PRO A 75 4.06 -6.02 -23.31
CA PRO A 75 4.52 -5.32 -22.12
C PRO A 75 3.54 -5.46 -20.95
N ASP A 76 2.24 -5.61 -21.23
CA ASP A 76 1.20 -5.76 -20.21
C ASP A 76 1.38 -7.02 -19.36
N LYS A 77 1.83 -8.13 -19.98
CA LYS A 77 2.09 -9.38 -19.25
C LYS A 77 3.30 -9.25 -18.33
N LEU A 78 4.33 -8.54 -18.77
CA LEU A 78 5.51 -8.25 -17.94
C LEU A 78 5.13 -7.35 -16.76
N ASN A 79 4.37 -6.28 -17.01
CA ASN A 79 3.91 -5.38 -15.96
C ASN A 79 2.97 -6.12 -14.98
N GLY A 80 2.08 -6.98 -15.48
CA GLY A 80 1.24 -7.84 -14.65
C GLY A 80 2.06 -8.72 -13.72
N ALA A 81 3.08 -9.42 -14.23
CA ALA A 81 3.96 -10.26 -13.42
C ALA A 81 4.70 -9.47 -12.33
N ARG A 82 5.19 -8.25 -12.66
CA ARG A 82 5.83 -7.36 -11.69
C ARG A 82 4.87 -6.97 -10.57
N LEU A 83 3.66 -6.53 -10.93
CA LEU A 83 2.63 -6.15 -9.97
C LEU A 83 2.24 -7.32 -9.06
N THR A 84 2.14 -8.54 -9.59
CA THR A 84 1.87 -9.73 -8.78
C THR A 84 2.99 -10.00 -7.78
N LEU A 85 4.26 -9.90 -8.19
CA LEU A 85 5.40 -10.09 -7.30
C LEU A 85 5.43 -9.04 -6.19
N GLU A 86 5.16 -7.79 -6.52
CA GLU A 86 5.07 -6.69 -5.54
C GLU A 86 3.92 -6.90 -4.56
N ALA A 87 2.75 -7.33 -5.05
CA ALA A 87 1.60 -7.63 -4.20
C ALA A 87 1.89 -8.78 -3.23
N VAL A 88 2.49 -9.87 -3.70
CA VAL A 88 2.89 -11.01 -2.85
C VAL A 88 3.91 -10.58 -1.80
N LYS A 89 4.93 -9.79 -2.18
CA LYS A 89 5.91 -9.26 -1.22
C LYS A 89 5.24 -8.42 -0.13
N ARG A 90 4.36 -7.49 -0.50
CA ARG A 90 3.60 -6.67 0.47
C ARG A 90 2.75 -7.52 1.40
N THR A 91 2.16 -8.58 0.85
CA THR A 91 1.29 -9.51 1.59
C THR A 91 2.07 -10.38 2.58
N MET A 92 3.32 -10.76 2.26
CA MET A 92 4.15 -11.62 3.12
C MET A 92 4.53 -10.96 4.45
N ASP A 93 4.79 -9.65 4.42
CA ASP A 93 5.26 -8.91 5.59
C ASP A 93 4.11 -8.30 6.40
N GLN A 94 2.89 -8.29 5.86
CA GLN A 94 1.74 -7.59 6.42
C GLN A 94 0.62 -8.55 6.85
N LYS A 95 -0.25 -8.04 7.73
CA LYS A 95 -1.52 -8.73 8.03
C LYS A 95 -2.46 -8.63 6.82
N ILE A 96 -3.05 -9.75 6.45
CA ILE A 96 -4.02 -9.85 5.35
C ILE A 96 -5.45 -9.82 5.88
N GLY A 97 -6.37 -9.23 5.10
CA GLY A 97 -7.80 -9.20 5.39
C GLY A 97 -8.64 -9.44 4.13
N PRO A 98 -9.99 -9.44 4.26
CA PRO A 98 -10.87 -9.67 3.13
C PRO A 98 -10.73 -8.56 2.10
N GLY A 99 -10.45 -8.96 0.85
CA GLY A 99 -10.16 -8.04 -0.23
C GLY A 99 -11.39 -7.50 -0.95
N ALA A 100 -11.19 -7.00 -2.19
CA ALA A 100 -12.25 -6.55 -3.09
C ALA A 100 -13.18 -5.45 -2.51
N GLY A 101 -12.68 -4.67 -1.56
CA GLY A 101 -13.44 -3.60 -0.90
C GLY A 101 -14.40 -4.07 0.19
N ILE A 102 -14.42 -5.36 0.55
CA ILE A 102 -15.30 -5.90 1.60
C ILE A 102 -14.92 -5.37 2.98
N ALA A 103 -13.62 -5.30 3.27
CA ALA A 103 -13.13 -4.67 4.50
C ALA A 103 -13.69 -3.24 4.66
N LEU A 104 -13.67 -2.43 3.58
CA LEU A 104 -14.20 -1.07 3.57
C LEU A 104 -15.72 -1.03 3.75
N LEU A 105 -16.42 -1.99 3.14
CA LEU A 105 -17.86 -2.13 3.27
C LEU A 105 -18.28 -2.39 4.73
N HIS A 106 -17.54 -3.23 5.45
CA HIS A 106 -17.80 -3.48 6.87
C HIS A 106 -17.49 -2.26 7.74
N VAL A 107 -16.40 -1.53 7.44
CA VAL A 107 -16.10 -0.25 8.13
C VAL A 107 -17.26 0.74 7.95
N SER A 108 -17.91 0.77 6.78
CA SER A 108 -19.09 1.62 6.59
C SER A 108 -20.25 1.30 7.54
N LYS A 109 -20.44 0.04 7.95
CA LYS A 109 -21.47 -0.35 8.94
C LYS A 109 -21.08 0.13 10.33
N GLU A 110 -19.81 0.00 10.69
CA GLU A 110 -19.32 0.43 12.01
C GLU A 110 -19.42 1.95 12.20
N LEU A 111 -19.33 2.73 11.11
CA LEU A 111 -19.55 4.17 11.16
C LEU A 111 -20.98 4.57 11.57
N ASP A 112 -21.99 3.69 11.46
CA ASP A 112 -23.36 3.99 11.91
C ASP A 112 -23.43 4.21 13.44
N LYS A 113 -22.47 3.66 14.18
CA LYS A 113 -22.36 3.81 15.64
C LYS A 113 -21.81 5.18 16.05
N LEU A 114 -21.20 5.92 15.12
CA LEU A 114 -20.64 7.24 15.40
C LEU A 114 -21.69 8.33 15.24
N GLN A 115 -21.99 9.03 16.33
CA GLN A 115 -22.84 10.22 16.33
C GLN A 115 -22.03 11.43 16.78
N SER A 116 -22.13 12.54 16.03
CA SER A 116 -21.55 13.81 16.42
C SER A 116 -22.65 14.80 16.83
N ALA A 117 -22.32 15.68 17.77
CA ALA A 117 -23.17 16.82 18.13
C ALA A 117 -23.24 17.88 17.02
N ASN A 118 -22.26 17.90 16.10
CA ASN A 118 -22.21 18.87 15.01
C ASN A 118 -22.87 18.30 13.73
N VAL A 119 -23.85 19.03 13.20
CA VAL A 119 -24.53 18.70 11.93
C VAL A 119 -23.54 18.53 10.78
N GLY A 120 -22.52 19.39 10.70
CA GLY A 120 -21.49 19.30 9.66
C GLY A 120 -20.69 18.01 9.74
N ALA A 121 -20.33 17.57 10.96
CA ALA A 121 -19.63 16.31 11.16
C ALA A 121 -20.51 15.09 10.81
N ASN A 122 -21.80 15.14 11.13
CA ASN A 122 -22.75 14.08 10.75
C ASN A 122 -22.92 13.95 9.23
N ILE A 123 -22.90 15.07 8.49
CA ILE A 123 -22.91 15.05 7.02
C ILE A 123 -21.64 14.39 6.49
N SER A 124 -20.47 14.74 7.04
CA SER A 124 -19.19 14.13 6.65
C SER A 124 -19.14 12.62 6.92
N ILE A 125 -19.63 12.16 8.07
CA ILE A 125 -19.72 10.72 8.38
C ILE A 125 -20.53 9.99 7.32
N LYS A 126 -21.71 10.51 6.96
CA LYS A 126 -22.55 9.94 5.90
C LYS A 126 -21.87 9.93 4.53
N LEU A 127 -21.09 10.96 4.23
CA LEU A 127 -20.31 11.03 2.99
C LEU A 127 -19.24 9.92 2.96
N PHE A 128 -18.50 9.73 4.06
CA PHE A 128 -17.51 8.64 4.16
C PHE A 128 -18.17 7.26 4.04
N GLN A 129 -19.33 7.04 4.67
CA GLN A 129 -20.09 5.81 4.51
C GLN A 129 -20.45 5.52 3.06
N HIS A 130 -20.85 6.54 2.30
CA HIS A 130 -21.13 6.37 0.88
C HIS A 130 -19.86 6.05 0.09
N ALA A 131 -18.77 6.79 0.33
CA ALA A 131 -17.50 6.60 -0.36
C ALA A 131 -16.91 5.19 -0.14
N LEU A 132 -17.02 4.64 1.07
CA LEU A 132 -16.52 3.30 1.40
C LEU A 132 -17.28 2.17 0.68
N LYS A 133 -18.49 2.41 0.17
CA LYS A 133 -19.29 1.44 -0.61
C LYS A 133 -18.92 1.44 -2.09
N VAL A 134 -18.31 2.53 -2.59
CA VAL A 134 -17.98 2.71 -4.01
C VAL A 134 -17.03 1.64 -4.56
N PRO A 135 -16.00 1.15 -3.85
CA PRO A 135 -15.11 0.12 -4.38
C PRO A 135 -15.84 -1.17 -4.78
N VAL A 136 -16.68 -1.70 -3.90
CA VAL A 136 -17.48 -2.92 -4.17
C VAL A 136 -18.45 -2.66 -5.32
N PHE A 137 -19.12 -1.51 -5.32
CA PHE A 137 -20.02 -1.09 -6.41
C PHE A 137 -19.29 -1.06 -7.76
N THR A 138 -18.09 -0.48 -7.80
CA THR A 138 -17.31 -0.31 -9.03
C THR A 138 -16.82 -1.65 -9.56
N ILE A 139 -16.36 -2.55 -8.69
CA ILE A 139 -15.93 -3.90 -9.07
C ILE A 139 -17.10 -4.68 -9.67
N ALA A 140 -18.24 -4.71 -9.00
CA ALA A 140 -19.43 -5.41 -9.49
C ALA A 140 -19.97 -4.80 -10.80
N SER A 141 -20.00 -3.48 -10.91
CA SER A 141 -20.43 -2.77 -12.13
C SER A 141 -19.50 -3.01 -13.31
N SER A 142 -18.18 -3.06 -13.05
CA SER A 142 -17.17 -3.38 -14.08
C SER A 142 -17.29 -4.82 -14.58
N ALA A 143 -17.83 -5.72 -13.76
CA ALA A 143 -18.15 -7.09 -14.13
C ALA A 143 -19.50 -7.23 -14.87
N GLY A 144 -20.23 -6.13 -15.10
CA GLY A 144 -21.51 -6.12 -15.80
C GLY A 144 -22.73 -6.41 -14.91
N PHE A 145 -22.58 -6.39 -13.59
CA PHE A 145 -23.66 -6.61 -12.63
C PHE A 145 -24.14 -5.30 -12.01
N ASP A 146 -25.35 -5.28 -11.46
CA ASP A 146 -25.83 -4.12 -10.69
C ASP A 146 -25.08 -4.04 -9.35
N GLY A 147 -24.08 -3.16 -9.29
CA GLY A 147 -23.28 -2.94 -8.09
C GLY A 147 -24.12 -2.49 -6.88
N SER A 148 -25.24 -1.80 -7.09
CA SER A 148 -26.11 -1.36 -5.99
C SER A 148 -26.78 -2.58 -5.33
N PHE A 149 -27.22 -3.53 -6.14
CA PHE A 149 -27.79 -4.79 -5.67
C PHE A 149 -26.75 -5.63 -4.93
N VAL A 150 -25.54 -5.73 -5.46
CA VAL A 150 -24.45 -6.49 -4.83
C VAL A 150 -24.08 -5.91 -3.47
N VAL A 151 -23.86 -4.59 -3.39
CA VAL A 151 -23.56 -3.89 -2.14
C VAL A 151 -24.69 -4.09 -1.13
N LYS A 152 -25.95 -3.93 -1.53
CA LYS A 152 -27.10 -4.09 -0.63
C LYS A 152 -27.15 -5.51 -0.06
N LYS A 153 -27.01 -6.54 -0.91
CA LYS A 153 -27.04 -7.93 -0.45
C LYS A 153 -25.91 -8.25 0.52
N LEU A 154 -24.69 -7.74 0.28
CA LEU A 154 -23.56 -7.90 1.19
C LEU A 154 -23.78 -7.16 2.52
N LEU A 155 -24.44 -5.99 2.49
CA LEU A 155 -24.79 -5.27 3.71
C LEU A 155 -25.88 -5.95 4.54
N GLU A 156 -26.81 -6.67 3.91
CA GLU A 156 -27.85 -7.45 4.60
C GLU A 156 -27.29 -8.68 5.31
N GLN A 157 -26.16 -9.22 4.85
CA GLN A 157 -25.50 -10.35 5.50
C GLN A 157 -24.51 -9.87 6.57
N ASP A 158 -24.44 -10.61 7.67
CA ASP A 158 -23.53 -10.33 8.79
C ASP A 158 -22.33 -11.28 8.81
N ASN A 159 -21.78 -11.54 7.62
CA ASN A 159 -20.60 -12.37 7.45
C ASN A 159 -19.45 -11.52 6.88
N PHE A 160 -18.38 -11.40 7.65
CA PHE A 160 -17.19 -10.61 7.29
C PHE A 160 -16.38 -11.21 6.14
N ASP A 161 -16.44 -12.53 5.99
CA ASP A 161 -15.68 -13.26 4.97
C ASP A 161 -16.48 -13.43 3.67
N LEU A 162 -17.75 -13.01 3.64
CA LEU A 162 -18.56 -13.13 2.43
C LEU A 162 -18.32 -11.94 1.50
N GLY A 163 -17.98 -12.25 0.27
CA GLY A 163 -17.80 -11.27 -0.79
C GLY A 163 -18.47 -11.66 -2.08
N TYR A 164 -18.21 -10.86 -3.10
CA TYR A 164 -18.64 -11.10 -4.47
C TYR A 164 -17.42 -11.31 -5.36
N ASP A 165 -17.32 -12.48 -5.99
CA ASP A 165 -16.29 -12.79 -6.97
C ASP A 165 -16.80 -12.38 -8.36
N PRO A 166 -16.23 -11.34 -8.99
CA PRO A 166 -16.67 -10.87 -10.30
C PRO A 166 -16.34 -11.85 -11.44
N ILE A 167 -15.40 -12.76 -11.25
CA ILE A 167 -14.99 -13.75 -12.27
C ILE A 167 -16.00 -14.90 -12.28
N LYS A 168 -16.35 -15.42 -11.10
CA LYS A 168 -17.33 -16.50 -10.96
C LYS A 168 -18.76 -16.01 -10.96
N CYS A 169 -18.96 -14.70 -10.75
CA CYS A 169 -20.27 -14.06 -10.64
C CYS A 169 -21.09 -14.59 -9.44
N GLU A 170 -20.40 -15.00 -8.38
CA GLU A 170 -21.00 -15.68 -7.21
C GLU A 170 -20.57 -15.03 -5.89
N TYR A 171 -21.38 -15.25 -4.85
CA TYR A 171 -21.01 -14.87 -3.50
C TYR A 171 -20.16 -15.96 -2.88
N VAL A 172 -18.93 -15.62 -2.49
CA VAL A 172 -17.93 -16.58 -2.02
C VAL A 172 -17.32 -16.12 -0.72
N ASP A 173 -16.77 -17.09 0.01
CA ASP A 173 -15.84 -16.79 1.10
C ASP A 173 -14.54 -16.24 0.49
N VAL A 174 -14.27 -14.94 0.68
CA VAL A 174 -13.17 -14.26 0.01
C VAL A 174 -11.82 -14.73 0.50
N MET A 175 -11.71 -15.07 1.78
CA MET A 175 -10.47 -15.60 2.35
C MET A 175 -10.17 -16.98 1.78
N LYS A 176 -11.17 -17.86 1.66
CA LYS A 176 -11.00 -19.19 1.05
C LYS A 176 -10.77 -19.14 -0.46
N SER A 177 -11.34 -18.17 -1.15
CA SER A 177 -11.16 -17.99 -2.59
C SER A 177 -9.85 -17.31 -2.98
N GLY A 178 -9.07 -16.82 -2.00
CA GLY A 178 -7.79 -16.14 -2.22
C GLY A 178 -7.91 -14.65 -2.58
N ILE A 179 -9.09 -14.06 -2.39
CA ILE A 179 -9.35 -12.63 -2.57
C ILE A 179 -9.04 -11.92 -1.26
N CYS A 180 -7.77 -11.57 -1.07
CA CYS A 180 -7.29 -10.87 0.12
C CYS A 180 -6.50 -9.62 -0.25
N ASP A 181 -6.57 -8.61 0.62
CA ASP A 181 -5.82 -7.37 0.50
C ASP A 181 -4.95 -7.14 1.75
N PRO A 182 -3.75 -6.56 1.61
CA PRO A 182 -2.93 -6.17 2.76
C PRO A 182 -3.59 -5.03 3.55
N VAL A 183 -3.79 -5.24 4.85
CA VAL A 183 -4.56 -4.30 5.71
C VAL A 183 -3.87 -2.94 5.82
N GLU A 184 -2.54 -2.92 5.94
CA GLU A 184 -1.78 -1.67 6.05
C GLU A 184 -1.92 -0.80 4.79
N THR A 185 -1.95 -1.42 3.61
CA THR A 185 -2.14 -0.70 2.35
C THR A 185 -3.51 -0.03 2.32
N LEU A 186 -4.57 -0.74 2.73
CA LEU A 186 -5.92 -0.16 2.84
C LEU A 186 -5.97 1.05 3.78
N ILE A 187 -5.34 0.97 4.95
CA ILE A 187 -5.30 2.06 5.93
C ILE A 187 -4.51 3.25 5.38
N TYR A 188 -3.34 2.99 4.80
CA TYR A 188 -2.47 4.02 4.23
C TYR A 188 -3.17 4.78 3.10
N GLU A 189 -3.82 4.07 2.17
CA GLU A 189 -4.55 4.68 1.05
C GLU A 189 -5.74 5.52 1.55
N LEU A 190 -6.52 5.01 2.50
CA LEU A 190 -7.61 5.78 3.10
C LEU A 190 -7.10 7.07 3.76
N TYR A 191 -6.00 6.99 4.50
CA TYR A 191 -5.38 8.15 5.15
C TYR A 191 -4.87 9.17 4.11
N HIS A 192 -4.20 8.70 3.05
CA HIS A 192 -3.71 9.55 1.97
C HIS A 192 -4.84 10.23 1.19
N ILE A 193 -5.93 9.52 0.93
CA ILE A 193 -7.10 10.10 0.27
C ILE A 193 -7.77 11.12 1.20
N ALA A 194 -7.98 10.79 2.48
CA ALA A 194 -8.61 11.69 3.43
C ALA A 194 -7.81 13.00 3.62
N SER A 195 -6.47 12.93 3.70
CA SER A 195 -5.61 14.10 3.80
C SER A 195 -5.65 15.01 2.55
N ARG A 196 -5.69 14.42 1.35
CA ARG A 196 -5.85 15.16 0.08
C ARG A 196 -7.23 15.81 -0.04
N VAL A 197 -8.29 15.11 0.35
CA VAL A 197 -9.66 15.67 0.32
C VAL A 197 -9.80 16.79 1.37
N GLY A 198 -9.21 16.62 2.55
CA GLY A 198 -9.20 17.65 3.60
C GLY A 198 -8.51 18.94 3.14
N SER A 199 -7.33 18.83 2.52
CA SER A 199 -6.59 19.97 1.97
C SER A 199 -7.30 20.61 0.78
N GLY A 200 -7.91 19.82 -0.12
CA GLY A 200 -8.72 20.33 -1.23
C GLY A 200 -10.01 21.04 -0.78
N CYS A 201 -10.65 20.56 0.28
CA CYS A 201 -11.86 21.18 0.84
C CYS A 201 -11.53 22.51 1.54
N TRP A 202 -10.36 22.59 2.20
CA TRP A 202 -9.85 23.84 2.77
C TRP A 202 -9.52 24.88 1.67
N ALA A 203 -8.86 24.44 0.58
CA ALA A 203 -8.60 25.29 -0.58
C ALA A 203 -9.91 25.81 -1.22
N CYS A 204 -10.95 24.96 -1.32
CA CYS A 204 -12.26 25.37 -1.83
C CYS A 204 -12.99 26.34 -0.89
N HIS A 205 -12.81 26.22 0.43
CA HIS A 205 -13.39 27.14 1.40
C HIS A 205 -12.73 28.53 1.33
N TYR A 206 -11.41 28.58 1.16
CA TYR A 206 -10.65 29.83 0.98
C TYR A 206 -11.01 30.52 -0.34
N HIS A 207 -11.11 29.77 -1.44
CA HIS A 207 -11.50 30.33 -2.74
C HIS A 207 -12.93 30.85 -2.78
N ARG A 208 -13.85 30.31 -1.97
CA ARG A 208 -15.24 30.80 -1.91
C ARG A 208 -15.35 32.17 -1.22
N GLU A 209 -14.43 32.54 -0.33
CA GLU A 209 -14.38 33.89 0.25
C GLU A 209 -13.71 34.90 -0.70
N GLU A 210 -12.63 34.51 -1.38
CA GLU A 210 -11.95 35.36 -2.38
C GLU A 210 -12.81 35.64 -3.63
N LEU A 211 -13.58 34.65 -4.12
CA LEU A 211 -14.46 34.81 -5.28
C LEU A 211 -15.63 35.78 -5.03
N LYS A 212 -15.99 36.06 -3.77
CA LYS A 212 -16.96 37.12 -3.44
C LYS A 212 -16.37 38.53 -3.54
N LEU A 213 -15.04 38.66 -3.40
CA LEU A 213 -14.32 39.93 -3.43
C LEU A 213 -13.74 40.26 -4.80
N TYR A 214 -13.42 39.26 -5.64
CA TYR A 214 -12.82 39.47 -6.96
C TYR A 214 -13.30 38.43 -8.01
N PRO A 215 -14.37 38.71 -8.79
CA PRO A 215 -14.99 37.72 -9.68
C PRO A 215 -14.19 37.36 -10.94
N ASN A 216 -13.05 38.02 -11.20
CA ASN A 216 -12.34 37.93 -12.50
C ASN A 216 -10.90 37.39 -12.43
N LYS A 217 -10.51 36.67 -11.37
CA LYS A 217 -9.19 35.99 -11.35
C LYS A 217 -9.35 34.47 -11.43
N TRP A 218 -9.21 33.95 -12.64
CA TRP A 218 -8.85 32.54 -12.86
C TRP A 218 -7.35 32.46 -13.04
N THR A 219 -6.61 32.01 -12.02
CA THR A 219 -5.22 31.61 -12.20
C THR A 219 -4.99 30.27 -11.54
N THR A 220 -4.67 29.27 -12.38
CA THR A 220 -4.14 27.97 -11.99
C THR A 220 -2.79 28.17 -11.28
N GLY A 221 -2.78 28.13 -9.95
CA GLY A 221 -1.57 28.24 -9.15
C GLY A 221 -1.52 27.15 -8.09
N HIS A 222 -0.47 26.33 -8.12
CA HIS A 222 -0.13 25.43 -7.01
C HIS A 222 0.05 26.25 -5.74
N CYS A 223 -0.74 25.97 -4.69
CA CYS A 223 -0.57 26.56 -3.38
C CYS A 223 0.65 25.92 -2.68
N ASN A 224 1.69 26.72 -2.48
CA ASN A 224 2.76 26.40 -1.53
C ASN A 224 2.20 26.51 -0.10
N PRO A 225 2.52 25.59 0.82
CA PRO A 225 2.07 25.69 2.20
C PRO A 225 2.82 26.83 2.90
N ILE A 226 2.08 27.87 3.30
CA ILE A 226 2.58 28.91 4.20
C ILE A 226 2.41 28.37 5.64
N ASN A 227 3.53 28.25 6.34
CA ASN A 227 3.61 27.96 7.77
C ASN A 227 2.90 29.06 8.58
N HIS A 228 2.04 28.65 9.51
CA HIS A 228 1.72 29.36 10.74
C HIS A 228 1.49 28.36 11.87
#